data_AF-A0A5Y3Y4D1-F1
#
_entry.id   AF-A0A5Y3Y4D1-F1
#
_cell.length_a   1.000
_cell.length_b   1.000
_cell.length_c   1.000
_cell.angle_alpha   90.00
_cell.angle_beta   90.00
_cell.angle_gamma   90.00
#
_symmetry.space_group_name_H-M   'P 1'
#
loop_
_entity.id
_entity.type
_entity.pdbx_description
1 polymer ?
#
loop_
_entity_poly.entity_id
_entity_poly.type
_entity_poly.pdbx_seq_one_letter_code
_entity_poly.pdbx_strand_id
1 'polypeptide(L)'
;MSSVIEDTQPSGSASLSLLQRISYGSLDVAGNLLYCFGSTYILYFYTDVAGISLAVAGVILLLARIIDGIDAPIWGIIIDKTRSRYGKCRP
;
A
#
# COMPACT_ATOMS: atom_id res chain seq x y z
N MET A 1 -22.82 28.01 -0.72
CA MET A 1 -21.83 27.20 0.01
C MET A 1 -21.72 25.89 -0.72
N SER A 2 -20.96 25.91 -1.81
CA SER A 2 -19.61 25.33 -1.84
C SER A 2 -19.75 23.87 -2.31
N SER A 3 -19.83 23.65 -3.63
CA SER A 3 -18.65 23.43 -4.47
C SER A 3 -17.86 22.21 -4.02
N VAL A 4 -17.53 21.33 -4.98
CA VAL A 4 -16.56 20.23 -4.85
C VAL A 4 -17.26 19.02 -4.20
N ILE A 5 -17.70 17.98 -4.89
CA ILE A 5 -17.02 17.20 -5.94
C ILE A 5 -18.09 16.62 -6.87
N GLU A 6 -18.32 17.32 -7.98
CA GLU A 6 -18.74 16.68 -9.22
C GLU A 6 -17.45 16.27 -9.91
N ASP A 7 -17.04 15.00 -9.73
CA ASP A 7 -16.04 14.40 -10.60
C ASP A 7 -16.59 13.11 -11.20
N THR A 8 -17.25 13.33 -12.33
CA THR A 8 -16.87 12.68 -13.59
C THR A 8 -16.68 11.16 -13.47
N GLN A 9 -17.80 10.42 -13.55
CA GLN A 9 -17.79 9.12 -14.20
C GLN A 9 -17.70 9.36 -15.72
N PRO A 10 -16.59 9.05 -16.43
CA PRO A 10 -16.68 8.87 -17.86
C PRO A 10 -17.01 7.41 -18.12
N SER A 11 -18.30 7.17 -18.33
CA SER A 11 -18.76 6.09 -19.18
C SER A 11 -18.09 6.22 -20.56
N GLY A 12 -17.37 5.19 -21.00
CA GLY A 12 -17.09 4.94 -22.42
C GLY A 12 -15.61 4.89 -22.80
N SER A 13 -15.16 3.71 -23.25
CA SER A 13 -14.17 3.40 -24.31
C SER A 13 -13.12 4.43 -24.80
N ALA A 14 -12.64 5.38 -24.00
CA ALA A 14 -11.67 6.41 -24.41
C ALA A 14 -10.48 6.44 -23.43
N SER A 15 -9.26 6.54 -23.97
CA SER A 15 -7.99 6.51 -23.22
C SER A 15 -8.02 7.38 -21.94
N LEU A 16 -7.56 6.79 -20.82
CA LEU A 16 -7.44 7.46 -19.52
C LEU A 16 -6.74 8.81 -19.64
N SER A 17 -7.29 9.85 -19.02
CA SER A 17 -6.67 11.18 -18.94
C SER A 17 -5.27 11.06 -18.34
N LEU A 18 -4.28 11.73 -18.94
CA LEU A 18 -2.90 11.78 -18.44
C LEU A 18 -2.85 12.19 -16.97
N LEU A 19 -3.77 13.06 -16.55
CA LEU A 19 -3.88 13.52 -15.16
C LEU A 19 -4.37 12.40 -14.24
N GLN A 20 -5.39 11.63 -14.61
CA GLN A 20 -5.82 10.45 -13.84
C GLN A 20 -4.70 9.40 -13.74
N ARG A 21 -3.95 9.18 -14.83
CA ARG A 21 -2.85 8.21 -14.85
C ARG A 21 -1.69 8.65 -13.95
N ILE A 22 -1.37 9.95 -13.92
CA ILE A 22 -0.34 10.52 -13.04
C ILE A 22 -0.81 10.52 -11.59
N SER A 23 -2.07 10.88 -11.29
CA SER A 23 -2.61 10.86 -9.94
C SER A 23 -2.64 9.45 -9.35
N TYR A 24 -3.08 8.45 -10.12
CA TYR A 24 -3.02 7.05 -9.69
C TYR A 24 -1.58 6.56 -9.49
N GLY A 25 -0.68 6.87 -10.42
CA GLY A 25 0.73 6.50 -10.30
C GLY A 25 1.42 7.16 -9.10
N SER A 26 1.10 8.44 -8.83
CA SER A 26 1.66 9.18 -7.69
C SER A 26 1.24 8.56 -6.35
N LEU A 27 0.01 8.06 -6.27
CA LEU A 27 -0.50 7.43 -5.05
C LEU A 27 0.16 6.07 -4.80
N ASP A 28 0.35 5.27 -5.85
CA ASP A 28 1.09 3.99 -5.78
C ASP A 28 2.56 4.21 -5.37
N VAL A 29 3.22 5.19 -5.99
CA VAL A 29 4.59 5.57 -5.64
C VAL A 29 4.69 6.05 -4.19
N ALA A 30 3.74 6.87 -3.72
CA ALA A 30 3.71 7.32 -2.33
C ALA A 30 3.54 6.15 -1.36
N GLY A 31 2.67 5.19 -1.67
CA GLY A 31 2.48 3.98 -0.87
C GLY A 31 3.74 3.12 -0.77
N ASN A 32 4.38 2.83 -1.91
CA ASN A 32 5.64 2.09 -1.94
C ASN A 32 6.78 2.84 -1.24
N LEU A 33 6.82 4.17 -1.35
CA LEU A 33 7.81 4.98 -0.67
C LEU A 33 7.65 4.92 0.85
N LEU A 34 6.43 5.05 1.36
CA LEU A 34 6.12 4.88 2.78
C LEU A 34 6.51 3.49 3.27
N TYR A 35 6.23 2.45 2.48
CA TYR A 35 6.62 1.07 2.81
C TYR A 35 8.15 0.91 2.90
N CYS A 36 8.89 1.43 1.92
CA CYS A 36 10.36 1.41 1.93
C CYS A 36 10.95 2.16 3.14
N PHE A 37 10.43 3.35 3.45
CA PHE A 37 10.86 4.12 4.62
C PHE A 37 10.52 3.40 5.92
N GLY A 38 9.30 2.88 6.07
CA GLY A 38 8.87 2.14 7.26
C GLY A 38 9.72 0.90 7.50
N SER A 39 9.97 0.09 6.45
CA SER A 39 10.78 -1.12 6.56
C SER A 39 12.23 -0.81 6.97
N THR A 40 12.80 0.30 6.53
CA THR A 40 14.17 0.70 6.87
C THR A 40 14.24 1.33 8.27
N TYR A 41 13.23 2.12 8.63
CA TYR A 41 13.14 2.79 9.92
C TYR A 41 13.00 1.79 11.08
N ILE A 42 12.24 0.71 10.91
CA ILE A 42 12.09 -0.33 11.93
C ILE A 42 13.44 -0.98 12.27
N LEU A 43 14.26 -1.28 11.25
CA LEU A 43 15.60 -1.82 11.48
C LEU A 43 16.44 -0.82 12.27
N TYR A 44 16.47 0.45 11.83
CA TYR A 44 17.21 1.52 12.51
C TYR A 44 16.78 1.69 13.98
N PHE A 45 15.48 1.70 14.25
CA PHE A 45 14.91 1.80 15.60
C PHE A 45 15.39 0.66 16.52
N TYR A 46 15.39 -0.58 16.02
CA TYR A 46 15.83 -1.73 16.83
C TYR A 46 17.32 -1.71 17.16
N THR A 47 18.17 -1.25 16.24
CA THR A 47 19.62 -1.14 16.50
C THR A 47 20.01 0.09 17.31
N ASP A 48 19.49 1.27 16.98
CA ASP A 48 20.03 2.54 17.47
C ASP A 48 19.27 3.09 18.69
N VAL A 49 17.96 2.81 18.78
CA VAL A 49 17.13 3.28 19.92
C VAL A 49 17.00 2.21 20.99
N ALA A 50 16.79 0.95 20.61
CA ALA A 50 16.65 -0.14 21.57
C ALA A 50 18.00 -0.76 22.00
N GLY A 51 19.10 -0.43 21.34
CA GLY A 51 20.44 -0.94 21.65
C GLY A 51 20.57 -2.47 21.50
N ILE A 52 19.70 -3.08 20.70
CA ILE A 52 19.66 -4.53 20.50
C ILE A 52 20.77 -4.91 19.50
N SER A 53 21.46 -6.03 19.77
CA SER A 53 22.43 -6.62 18.85
C SER A 53 21.83 -6.80 17.44
N LEU A 54 22.61 -6.42 16.42
CA LEU A 54 22.23 -6.52 15.00
C LEU A 54 21.76 -7.94 14.63
N ALA A 55 22.33 -8.97 15.26
CA ALA A 55 21.93 -10.36 15.05
C ALA A 55 20.48 -10.65 15.51
N VAL A 56 20.08 -10.10 16.66
CA VAL A 56 18.73 -10.27 17.19
C VAL A 56 17.71 -9.45 16.41
N ALA A 57 18.07 -8.21 16.02
CA ALA A 57 17.26 -7.38 15.15
C ALA A 57 17.02 -8.07 13.78
N GLY A 58 18.03 -8.73 13.23
CA GLY A 58 17.91 -9.52 12.00
C GLY A 58 16.92 -10.68 12.13
N VAL A 59 16.90 -11.40 13.26
CA VAL A 59 15.94 -12.48 13.51
C VAL A 59 14.51 -11.93 13.63
N ILE A 60 14.31 -10.80 14.32
CA ILE A 60 13.00 -10.14 14.43
C ILE A 60 12.49 -9.72 13.05
N LEU A 61 13.34 -9.12 12.23
CA LEU A 61 12.97 -8.75 10.86
C LEU A 61 12.70 -9.97 9.98
N LEU A 62 13.43 -11.06 10.16
CA LEU A 62 13.16 -12.31 9.45
C LEU A 62 11.77 -12.85 9.79
N LEU A 63 11.39 -12.82 11.07
CA LEU A 63 10.04 -13.19 11.51
C LEU A 63 8.99 -12.24 10.95
N ALA A 64 9.23 -10.93 10.97
CA ALA A 64 8.34 -9.94 10.37
C ALA A 64 8.10 -10.22 8.89
N ARG A 65 9.13 -10.59 8.12
CA ARG A 65 9.00 -10.94 6.70
C ARG A 65 8.19 -12.22 6.45
N ILE A 66 8.26 -13.19 7.36
CA ILE A 66 7.41 -14.39 7.26
C ILE A 66 5.95 -14.01 7.45
N ILE A 67 5.65 -13.14 8.43
CA ILE A 67 4.31 -12.64 8.70
C ILE A 67 3.80 -11.82 7.50
N ASP A 68 4.59 -10.86 6.99
CA ASP A 68 4.23 -10.08 5.81
C ASP A 68 3.92 -10.97 4.59
N GLY A 69 4.67 -12.06 4.42
CA GLY A 69 4.44 -13.04 3.36
C GLY A 69 3.12 -13.80 3.49
N ILE A 70 2.59 -13.95 4.71
CA ILE A 70 1.28 -14.54 4.99
C ILE A 70 0.17 -13.48 4.92
N ASP A 71 0.45 -12.25 5.30
CA ASP A 71 -0.51 -11.15 5.24
C ASP A 71 -0.88 -10.81 3.79
N ALA A 72 0.06 -10.92 2.85
CA ALA A 72 -0.19 -10.69 1.42
C ALA A 72 -1.35 -11.55 0.85
N PRO A 73 -1.38 -12.89 0.99
CA PRO A 73 -2.51 -13.71 0.54
C PRO A 73 -3.77 -13.49 1.38
N ILE A 74 -3.65 -13.17 2.68
CA ILE A 74 -4.81 -12.83 3.51
C ILE A 74 -5.53 -11.61 2.96
N TRP A 75 -4.82 -10.51 2.70
CA TRP A 75 -5.39 -9.32 2.07
C TRP A 75 -5.98 -9.62 0.69
N GLY A 76 -5.31 -10.47 -0.09
CA GLY A 76 -5.83 -10.94 -1.38
C GLY A 76 -7.17 -11.68 -1.25
N ILE A 77 -7.31 -12.58 -0.28
CA ILE A 77 -8.55 -13.33 -0.02
C ILE A 77 -9.63 -12.41 0.55
N ILE A 78 -9.27 -11.45 1.42
CA ILE A 78 -10.23 -10.48 1.96
C ILE A 78 -10.78 -9.61 0.83
N ILE A 79 -9.93 -9.09 -0.05
CA ILE A 79 -10.35 -8.34 -1.24
C ILE A 79 -11.24 -9.21 -2.13
N ASP A 80 -10.90 -10.49 -2.32
CA ASP A 80 -11.71 -11.41 -3.10
C ASP A 80 -13.04 -11.80 -2.42
N LYS A 81 -13.11 -11.85 -1.08
CA LYS A 81 -14.36 -12.14 -0.36
C LYS A 81 -15.22 -10.90 -0.14
N THR A 82 -14.66 -9.71 -0.21
CA THR A 82 -15.40 -8.45 -0.08
C THR A 82 -16.16 -8.16 -1.37
N ARG A 83 -17.37 -8.74 -1.52
CA ARG A 83 -18.33 -8.35 -2.56
C ARG A 83 -18.96 -6.99 -2.21
N SER A 84 -18.26 -5.91 -2.55
CA SER A 84 -18.87 -4.57 -2.60
C SER A 84 -19.88 -4.47 -3.75
N ARG A 85 -20.99 -3.76 -3.52
CA ARG A 85 -22.10 -3.51 -4.46
C ARG A 85 -21.69 -2.76 -5.74
N TYR A 86 -20.45 -2.27 -5.81
CA TYR A 86 -19.92 -1.44 -6.91
C TYR A 86 -18.88 -2.12 -7.81
N GLY A 87 -18.67 -3.43 -7.68
CA GLY A 87 -17.84 -4.22 -8.62
C GLY A 87 -16.42 -4.49 -8.14
N LYS A 88 -15.90 -5.67 -8.52
CA LYS A 88 -14.76 -6.34 -7.87
C LYS A 88 -13.38 -5.92 -8.35
N CYS A 89 -13.28 -5.15 -9.45
CA CYS A 89 -12.04 -4.68 -10.05
C CYS A 89 -12.42 -3.88 -11.31
N ARG A 90 -12.65 -2.56 -11.20
CA ARG A 90 -12.63 -1.60 -12.32
C ARG A 90 -12.32 -0.18 -11.79
N PRO A 91 -11.69 0.66 -12.62
CA PRO A 91 -10.57 1.56 -12.33
C PRO A 91 -10.93 2.86 -11.59
#